data_AF-A0AAW0WB45-F1
#
_entry.id   AF-A0AAW0WB45-F1
#
_cell.length_a   1.000
_cell.length_b   1.000
_cell.length_c   1.000
_cell.angle_alpha   90.00
_cell.angle_beta   90.00
_cell.angle_gamma   90.00
#
_symmetry.space_group_name_H-M   'P 1'
#
loop_
_entity.id
_entity.type
_entity.pdbx_description
1 polymer ?
#
loop_
_entity_poly.entity_id
_entity_poly.type
_entity_poly.pdbx_seq_one_letter_code
_entity_poly.pdbx_strand_id
1 'polypeptide(L)'
;MSMQIPFNMMMSSSFWSILQTSYFSTSSVANKIVPKNLKGRKTSASDWLTRQLNDPYVKLAKFRQFRARSAFKLLEINEKHNILKPGQVVLECGAAPGAWTQISTNPREQLLLLIF
;
A
#
# COMPACT_ATOMS: atom_id res chain seq x y z
N MET A 1 3.60 31.94 17.51
CA MET A 1 2.25 31.40 17.24
C MET A 1 2.31 30.61 15.96
N SER A 2 2.66 29.33 16.06
CA SER A 2 2.82 28.43 14.92
C SER A 2 1.48 27.74 14.62
N MET A 3 0.79 28.19 13.58
CA MET A 3 -0.38 27.51 13.03
C MET A 3 0.06 26.15 12.47
N GLN A 4 -0.28 25.09 13.18
CA GLN A 4 -0.27 23.73 12.65
C GLN A 4 -1.47 23.59 11.71
N ILE A 5 -1.22 23.61 10.41
CA ILE A 5 -2.24 23.26 9.41
C ILE A 5 -2.37 21.73 9.41
N PRO A 6 -3.52 21.15 9.78
CA PRO A 6 -3.73 19.71 9.66
C PRO A 6 -3.80 19.32 8.19
N PHE A 7 -3.23 18.15 7.85
CA PHE A 7 -3.21 17.55 6.50
C PHE A 7 -4.61 17.38 5.87
N ASN A 8 -5.68 17.54 6.66
CA ASN A 8 -7.06 17.61 6.18
C ASN A 8 -7.36 18.84 5.30
N MET A 9 -6.37 19.70 5.05
CA MET A 9 -6.52 20.95 4.30
C MET A 9 -5.54 21.06 3.12
N MET A 10 -5.19 19.93 2.47
CA MET A 10 -4.54 19.96 1.16
C MET A 10 -4.90 18.79 0.22
N MET A 11 -6.06 18.17 0.45
CA MET A 11 -6.73 17.32 -0.53
C MET A 11 -8.18 17.78 -0.53
N SER A 12 -8.68 18.22 -1.69
CA SER A 12 -10.07 18.65 -1.83
C SER A 12 -11.02 17.58 -1.25
N SER A 13 -12.12 18.00 -0.62
CA SER A 13 -13.19 17.12 -0.11
C SER A 13 -13.74 16.14 -1.15
N SER A 14 -13.46 16.37 -2.44
CA SER A 14 -13.76 15.47 -3.55
C SER A 14 -12.84 14.25 -3.63
N PHE A 15 -11.66 14.25 -2.99
CA PHE A 15 -10.72 13.12 -3.03
C PHE A 15 -11.05 12.04 -2.00
N TRP A 16 -11.51 12.46 -0.81
CA TRP A 16 -11.99 11.54 0.22
C TRP A 16 -13.32 10.89 -0.18
N SER A 17 -14.18 11.60 -0.93
CA SER A 17 -15.34 10.98 -1.57
C SER A 17 -14.90 9.95 -2.61
N ILE A 18 -13.85 10.17 -3.40
CA ILE A 18 -13.35 9.15 -4.35
C ILE A 18 -12.87 7.86 -3.62
N LEU A 19 -12.28 8.01 -2.43
CA LEU A 19 -11.88 6.86 -1.61
C LEU A 19 -13.06 6.16 -0.90
N GLN A 20 -14.17 6.86 -0.62
CA GLN A 20 -15.38 6.27 -0.05
C GLN A 20 -16.43 5.81 -1.08
N THR A 21 -16.52 6.44 -2.25
CA THR A 21 -17.48 6.08 -3.33
C THR A 21 -17.08 4.79 -4.05
N SER A 22 -15.96 4.18 -3.65
CA SER A 22 -15.61 2.80 -3.96
C SER A 22 -15.77 1.89 -2.74
N TYR A 23 -16.83 2.08 -1.93
CA TYR A 23 -17.53 0.94 -1.36
C TYR A 23 -17.95 0.03 -2.52
N PHE A 24 -17.06 -0.90 -2.83
CA PHE A 24 -17.19 -1.94 -3.81
C PHE A 24 -18.62 -2.48 -3.77
N SER A 25 -19.39 -2.20 -4.82
CA SER A 25 -20.59 -2.98 -5.12
C SER A 25 -20.18 -4.45 -5.05
N THR A 26 -20.83 -5.22 -4.20
CA THR A 26 -20.56 -6.64 -3.96
C THR A 26 -20.86 -7.53 -5.17
N SER A 27 -21.25 -6.94 -6.30
CA SER A 27 -21.49 -7.63 -7.57
C SER A 27 -20.27 -7.59 -8.50
N SER A 28 -19.09 -8.01 -8.05
CA SER A 28 -17.98 -8.34 -8.96
C SER A 28 -17.47 -9.75 -8.72
N VAL A 29 -18.32 -10.72 -9.06
CA VAL A 29 -17.91 -12.09 -9.37
C VAL A 29 -17.05 -12.12 -10.67
N ALA A 30 -16.85 -10.99 -11.35
CA ALA A 30 -16.58 -10.96 -12.78
C ALA A 30 -15.10 -10.96 -13.23
N ASN A 31 -14.08 -10.92 -12.36
CA ASN A 31 -12.67 -11.03 -12.82
C ASN A 31 -11.71 -11.57 -11.76
N LYS A 32 -12.04 -12.72 -11.14
CA LYS A 32 -11.11 -13.40 -10.23
C LYS A 32 -9.98 -14.04 -11.04
N ILE A 33 -8.74 -13.60 -10.82
CA ILE A 33 -7.57 -14.20 -11.46
C ILE A 33 -7.34 -15.57 -10.82
N VAL A 34 -7.46 -16.63 -11.61
CA VAL A 34 -7.17 -18.00 -11.20
C VAL A 34 -5.75 -18.38 -11.64
N PRO A 35 -4.89 -18.86 -10.74
CA PRO A 35 -3.55 -19.31 -11.11
C PRO A 35 -3.60 -20.52 -12.04
N LYS A 36 -2.79 -20.50 -13.11
CA LYS A 36 -2.60 -21.63 -14.04
C LYS A 36 -1.54 -22.60 -13.48
N ASN A 37 -1.56 -23.87 -13.90
CA ASN A 37 -0.62 -24.92 -13.49
C ASN A 37 -0.59 -25.23 -11.97
N LEU A 38 -1.75 -25.64 -11.43
CA LEU A 38 -1.90 -26.08 -10.03
C LEU A 38 -1.66 -27.58 -9.81
N LYS A 39 -1.42 -28.36 -10.89
CA LYS A 39 -1.30 -29.82 -10.84
C LYS A 39 -0.19 -30.24 -9.87
N GLY A 40 -0.53 -31.05 -8.87
CA GLY A 40 0.40 -31.52 -7.84
C GLY A 40 0.58 -30.61 -6.61
N ARG A 41 -0.05 -29.42 -6.56
CA ARG A 41 -0.01 -28.54 -5.37
C ARG A 41 -1.09 -28.91 -4.35
N LYS A 42 -0.77 -28.71 -3.07
CA LYS A 42 -1.77 -28.78 -1.98
C LYS A 42 -2.85 -27.70 -2.17
N THR A 43 -4.08 -28.02 -1.78
CA THR A 43 -5.24 -27.11 -1.84
C THR A 43 -4.94 -25.77 -1.16
N SER A 44 -4.37 -25.80 0.04
CA SER A 44 -3.98 -24.60 0.79
C SER A 44 -3.00 -23.69 0.05
N ALA A 45 -2.05 -24.25 -0.70
CA ALA A 45 -1.10 -23.48 -1.50
C ALA A 45 -1.76 -22.82 -2.71
N SER A 46 -2.71 -23.51 -3.35
CA SER A 46 -3.52 -22.96 -4.44
C SER A 46 -4.40 -21.79 -3.98
N ASP A 47 -5.04 -21.95 -2.83
CA ASP A 47 -5.90 -20.92 -2.25
C ASP A 47 -5.10 -19.68 -1.85
N TRP A 48 -3.92 -19.87 -1.25
CA TRP A 48 -3.00 -18.78 -0.94
C TRP A 48 -2.63 -17.99 -2.20
N LEU A 49 -2.25 -18.68 -3.28
CA LEU A 49 -1.85 -18.03 -4.53
C LEU A 49 -3.02 -17.25 -5.15
N THR A 50 -4.22 -17.83 -5.11
CA THR A 50 -5.44 -17.16 -5.57
C THR A 50 -5.72 -15.90 -4.76
N ARG A 51 -5.60 -15.93 -3.43
CA ARG A 51 -5.77 -14.74 -2.58
C ARG A 51 -4.70 -13.68 -2.89
N GLN A 52 -3.44 -14.08 -3.00
CA GLN A 52 -2.32 -13.18 -3.26
C GLN A 52 -2.47 -12.46 -4.62
N LEU A 53 -2.90 -13.16 -5.68
CA LEU A 53 -3.10 -12.57 -7.01
C LEU A 53 -4.27 -11.59 -7.06
N ASN A 54 -5.28 -11.81 -6.22
CA ASN A 54 -6.48 -10.98 -6.17
C ASN A 54 -6.41 -9.89 -5.09
N ASP A 55 -5.35 -9.83 -4.28
CA ASP A 55 -5.15 -8.78 -3.28
C ASP A 55 -4.96 -7.41 -3.97
N PRO A 56 -5.83 -6.42 -3.71
CA PRO A 56 -5.73 -5.09 -4.31
C PRO A 56 -4.42 -4.39 -3.94
N TYR A 57 -3.89 -4.60 -2.74
CA TYR A 57 -2.63 -3.99 -2.31
C TYR A 57 -1.41 -4.59 -3.01
N VAL A 58 -1.49 -5.84 -3.49
CA VAL A 58 -0.43 -6.42 -4.33
C VAL A 58 -0.41 -5.71 -5.69
N LYS A 59 -1.57 -5.40 -6.27
CA LYS A 59 -1.67 -4.64 -7.53
C LYS A 59 -1.23 -3.19 -7.34
N LEU A 60 -1.70 -2.53 -6.27
CA LEU A 60 -1.32 -1.16 -5.94
C LEU A 60 0.18 -1.04 -5.63
N ALA A 61 0.78 -2.01 -4.93
CA ALA A 61 2.23 -2.02 -4.67
C ALA A 61 3.02 -2.05 -5.98
N LYS A 62 2.61 -2.88 -6.95
CA LYS A 62 3.24 -2.91 -8.27
C LYS A 62 3.09 -1.58 -9.00
N PHE A 63 1.88 -1.02 -9.01
CA PHE A 63 1.59 0.26 -9.66
C PHE A 63 2.40 1.42 -9.06
N ARG A 64 2.49 1.47 -7.72
CA ARG A 64 3.26 2.48 -6.97
C ARG A 64 4.76 2.16 -6.87
N GLN A 65 5.23 1.09 -7.52
CA GLN A 65 6.62 0.61 -7.46
C GLN A 65 7.14 0.39 -6.02
N PHE A 66 6.28 -0.11 -5.13
CA PHE A 66 6.68 -0.56 -3.80
C PHE A 66 7.18 -2.00 -3.86
N ARG A 67 8.26 -2.27 -3.12
CA ARG A 67 8.85 -3.62 -3.06
C ARG A 67 7.88 -4.67 -2.51
N ALA A 68 6.95 -4.28 -1.64
CA ALA A 68 5.87 -5.15 -1.17
C ALA A 68 4.65 -4.36 -0.69
N ARG A 69 3.51 -5.07 -0.62
CA ARG A 69 2.25 -4.55 -0.06
C ARG A 69 2.36 -4.10 1.41
N SER A 70 3.39 -4.54 2.15
CA SER A 70 3.61 -4.11 3.53
C SER A 70 3.98 -2.64 3.66
N ALA A 71 4.46 -1.99 2.58
CA ALA A 71 4.70 -0.55 2.53
C ALA A 71 3.48 0.28 2.98
N PHE A 72 2.27 -0.11 2.54
CA PHE A 72 1.03 0.57 2.90
C PHE A 72 0.76 0.59 4.41
N LYS A 73 1.19 -0.44 5.14
CA LYS A 73 1.03 -0.49 6.60
C LYS A 73 1.86 0.60 7.28
N LEU A 74 3.11 0.75 6.86
CA LEU A 74 3.99 1.77 7.45
C LEU A 74 3.51 3.17 7.08
N LEU A 75 3.03 3.37 5.84
CA LEU A 75 2.43 4.64 5.42
C LEU A 75 1.20 4.99 6.28
N GLU A 76 0.27 4.07 6.47
CA GLU A 76 -0.94 4.29 7.29
C GLU A 76 -0.59 4.57 8.77
N ILE A 77 0.36 3.81 9.33
CA ILE A 77 0.85 4.05 10.70
C ILE A 77 1.49 5.44 10.79
N ASN A 78 2.30 5.82 9.81
CA ASN A 78 2.95 7.12 9.80
C ASN A 78 1.95 8.26 9.64
N GLU A 79 0.88 8.10 8.85
CA GLU A 79 -0.19 9.09 8.73
C GLU A 79 -0.92 9.30 10.06
N LYS A 80 -1.23 8.22 10.78
CA LYS A 80 -1.95 8.28 12.06
C LYS A 80 -1.11 8.79 13.22
N HIS A 81 0.17 8.43 13.26
CA HIS A 81 1.02 8.61 14.44
C HIS A 81 2.26 9.49 14.20
N ASN A 82 2.54 9.86 12.95
CA ASN A 82 3.68 10.69 12.56
C ASN A 82 5.02 10.19 13.15
N ILE A 83 5.26 8.89 13.01
CA ILE A 83 6.39 8.17 13.64
C ILE A 83 7.71 8.34 12.90
N LEU A 84 7.70 8.64 11.59
CA LEU A 84 8.88 8.87 10.77
C LEU A 84 9.17 10.37 10.69
N LYS A 85 10.25 10.80 11.32
CA LYS A 85 10.71 12.20 11.32
C LYS A 85 12.15 12.30 10.81
N PRO A 86 12.50 13.38 10.09
CA PRO A 86 13.88 13.64 9.70
C PRO A 86 14.84 13.60 10.89
N GLY A 87 16.02 13.00 10.69
CA GLY A 87 17.06 12.90 11.73
C GLY A 87 16.92 11.69 12.67
N GLN A 88 15.88 10.87 12.52
CA GLN A 88 15.77 9.61 13.27
C GLN A 88 16.62 8.49 12.65
N VAL A 89 17.14 7.63 13.52
CA VAL A 89 17.78 6.37 13.11
C VAL A 89 16.71 5.28 13.10
N VAL A 90 16.58 4.58 11.97
CA VAL A 90 15.60 3.51 11.78
C VAL A 90 16.34 2.19 11.63
N LEU A 91 15.94 1.19 12.43
CA LEU A 91 16.46 -0.17 12.34
C LEU A 91 15.34 -1.11 11.87
N GLU A 92 15.51 -1.74 10.71
CA GLU A 92 14.60 -2.79 10.21
C GLU A 92 15.25 -4.18 10.41
N CYS A 93 14.74 -4.95 11.37
CA CYS A 93 15.19 -6.32 11.61
C CYS A 93 14.52 -7.28 10.61
N GLY A 94 15.29 -7.87 9.69
CA GLY A 94 14.77 -8.83 8.71
C GLY A 94 14.20 -8.19 7.44
N ALA A 95 14.94 -7.24 6.87
CA ALA A 95 14.56 -6.54 5.64
C ALA A 95 14.59 -7.46 4.40
N ALA A 96 13.56 -8.29 4.24
CA ALA A 96 13.25 -8.96 2.99
C ALA A 96 11.74 -8.82 2.76
N PRO A 97 11.27 -8.02 1.78
CA PRO A 97 11.97 -7.37 0.66
C PRO A 97 12.36 -5.89 0.88
N GLY A 98 12.43 -5.40 2.13
CA GLY A 98 12.86 -4.02 2.44
C GLY A 98 11.84 -2.93 2.04
N ALA A 99 10.56 -3.28 1.97
CA ALA A 99 9.50 -2.32 1.64
C ALA A 99 9.35 -1.24 2.71
N TRP A 100 9.64 -1.53 3.98
CA TRP A 100 9.59 -0.53 5.05
C TRP A 100 10.80 0.42 4.99
N THR A 101 12.00 -0.11 4.77
CA THR A 101 13.20 0.69 4.47
C THR A 101 12.97 1.64 3.30
N GLN A 102 12.28 1.21 2.23
CA GLN A 102 11.96 2.08 1.10
C GLN A 102 11.13 3.30 1.53
N ILE A 103 10.13 3.12 2.39
CA ILE A 103 9.30 4.22 2.90
C ILE A 103 10.07 5.09 3.90
N SER A 104 10.83 4.47 4.81
CA SER A 104 11.56 5.20 5.86
C SER A 104 12.66 6.09 5.31
N THR A 105 13.34 5.65 4.24
CA THR A 105 14.40 6.43 3.60
C THR A 105 13.84 7.66 2.89
N ASN A 106 12.68 7.54 2.24
CA ASN A 106 12.08 8.67 1.53
C ASN A 106 10.55 8.71 1.63
N PRO A 107 10.01 9.22 2.76
CA PRO A 107 8.57 9.31 2.96
C PRO A 107 7.86 10.30 2.02
N ARG A 108 8.61 11.23 1.39
CA ARG A 108 8.05 12.39 0.66
C ARG A 108 8.15 12.30 -0.85
N GLU A 109 9.11 11.55 -1.42
CA GLU A 109 9.27 11.46 -2.88
C GLU A 109 8.22 10.60 -3.60
N GLN A 110 7.29 9.96 -2.89
CA GLN A 110 6.32 9.05 -3.49
C GLN A 110 5.22 9.73 -4.31
N LEU A 111 5.12 11.06 -4.20
CA LEU A 111 4.26 11.88 -5.05
C LEU A 111 4.95 12.37 -6.33
N LEU A 112 6.30 12.30 -6.42
CA LEU A 112 7.04 12.85 -7.55
C LEU A 112 7.23 11.87 -8.72
N LEU A 113 6.88 10.59 -8.55
CA LEU A 113 6.87 9.60 -9.63
C LEU A 113 5.70 9.75 -10.63
N LEU A 114 4.96 10.87 -10.58
CA LEU A 114 3.93 11.24 -11.56
C LEU A 114 4.40 12.29 -12.59
N ILE A 115 5.68 12.66 -12.62
CA ILE A 115 6.21 13.72 -13.51
C ILE A 115 7.17 13.19 -14.61
N PHE A 116 7.40 11.88 -14.73
CA PHE A 116 8.10 11.30 -15.88
C PHE A 116 7.36 10.10 -16.46
#